data_AF-A0A0Q8WDZ6-F1
#
_entry.id   AF-A0A0Q8WDZ6-F1
#
_cell.length_a   1.000
_cell.length_b   1.000
_cell.length_c   1.000
_cell.angle_alpha   90.00
_cell.angle_beta   90.00
_cell.angle_gamma   90.00
#
_symmetry.space_group_name_H-M   'P 1'
#
loop_
_entity.id
_entity.type
_entity.pdbx_description
1 polymer ?
#
loop_
_entity_poly.entity_id
_entity_poly.type
_entity_poly.pdbx_seq_one_letter_code
_entity_poly.pdbx_strand_id
1 'polypeptide(L)'
;MRLRRLAPAAVLLLVPVLAACGDDKEPAAGTDDPTSEAPTTSDAPTTPASTPAATETTSAPTEEPPAAVAACDLITAGDVGKVMGVSFTAGSPDTEDEKEGAVSWTASECSFEAKDLVEVSVRVAEPAAFASGKVQCPMPAEGDGSVEPRDVAGATEAWWKISPPPNFEGIVRACSTDALVEVDLDYEDGVDYDGDPGEQASQLAAFVLANLQA
;
A
#
# COMPACT_ATOMS: atom_id res chain seq x y z
N MET A 1 -30.82 45.64 18.48
CA MET A 1 -30.56 45.39 19.91
C MET A 1 -29.39 44.44 20.01
N ARG A 2 -28.35 44.83 20.76
CA ARG A 2 -27.13 44.04 20.99
C ARG A 2 -27.38 43.07 22.14
N LEU A 3 -27.07 41.78 21.98
CA LEU A 3 -26.65 40.95 23.10
C LEU A 3 -25.27 40.35 22.81
N ARG A 4 -24.35 40.71 23.69
CA ARG A 4 -23.00 40.16 23.87
C ARG A 4 -23.07 39.09 24.96
N ARG A 5 -22.01 38.27 25.00
CA ARG A 5 -21.36 37.56 26.15
C ARG A 5 -21.48 36.03 26.05
N LEU A 6 -20.49 35.19 26.38
CA LEU A 6 -19.08 35.27 26.82
C LEU A 6 -18.59 33.79 26.82
N ALA A 7 -17.40 33.47 26.27
CA ALA A 7 -16.62 32.25 26.60
C ALA A 7 -15.91 32.45 27.98
N PRO A 8 -15.14 31.52 28.62
CA PRO A 8 -14.47 30.28 28.14
C PRO A 8 -14.38 29.12 29.19
N ALA A 9 -13.67 28.01 28.89
CA ALA A 9 -12.65 27.38 29.77
C ALA A 9 -12.12 26.04 29.19
N ALA A 10 -10.82 26.03 28.89
CA ALA A 10 -10.02 24.84 28.59
C ALA A 10 -9.57 24.17 29.90
N VAL A 11 -9.50 22.83 29.91
CA VAL A 11 -8.79 22.05 30.93
C VAL A 11 -7.80 21.14 30.22
N LEU A 12 -6.52 21.50 30.32
CA LEU A 12 -5.36 20.68 29.99
C LEU A 12 -5.07 19.76 31.19
N LEU A 13 -5.01 18.44 30.96
CA LEU A 13 -4.41 17.50 31.91
C LEU A 13 -3.13 16.92 31.30
N LEU A 14 -2.02 17.25 31.94
CA LEU A 14 -0.66 16.77 31.69
C LEU A 14 -0.49 15.36 32.27
N VAL A 15 0.08 14.43 31.49
CA VAL A 15 0.54 13.11 31.96
C VAL A 15 2.08 13.08 31.90
N PRO A 16 2.79 12.70 32.98
CA PRO A 16 4.24 12.53 32.95
C PRO A 16 4.65 11.16 32.39
N VAL A 17 5.54 11.17 31.40
CA VAL A 17 6.33 10.02 30.97
C VAL A 17 7.63 10.00 31.78
N LEU A 18 7.96 8.86 32.40
CA LEU A 18 9.28 8.56 32.94
C LEU A 18 9.85 7.31 32.25
N ALA A 19 11.07 7.48 31.78
CA ALA A 19 11.83 6.55 30.96
C ALA A 19 12.60 5.49 31.77
N ALA A 20 12.84 4.36 31.09
CA ALA A 20 14.09 3.61 30.96
C ALA A 20 14.85 3.05 32.20
N CYS A 21 15.03 1.73 32.19
CA CYS A 21 16.27 0.94 32.42
C CYS A 21 15.84 -0.55 32.37
N GLY A 22 16.27 -1.43 31.47
CA GLY A 22 17.58 -1.54 30.83
C GLY A 22 18.49 -2.43 31.68
N ASP A 23 18.26 -3.75 31.66
CA ASP A 23 19.12 -4.73 32.35
C ASP A 23 19.54 -5.81 31.34
N ASP A 24 20.84 -5.77 31.04
CA ASP A 24 21.62 -6.68 30.21
C ASP A 24 21.56 -8.15 30.66
N LYS A 25 21.48 -9.08 29.69
CA LYS A 25 21.93 -10.47 29.92
C LYS A 25 22.33 -11.22 28.64
N GLU A 26 23.65 -11.42 28.52
CA GLU A 26 24.38 -12.61 28.02
C GLU A 26 24.29 -13.03 26.53
N PRO A 27 25.18 -13.92 26.03
CA PRO A 27 26.63 -14.08 26.25
C PRO A 27 27.42 -14.20 24.93
N ALA A 28 28.73 -14.40 25.07
CA ALA A 28 29.73 -14.60 24.02
C ALA A 28 29.58 -15.90 23.19
N ALA A 29 30.00 -15.83 21.93
CA ALA A 29 30.62 -16.92 21.15
C ALA A 29 31.55 -16.24 20.11
N GLY A 30 32.85 -16.49 20.01
CA GLY A 30 33.57 -17.75 20.22
C GLY A 30 33.52 -18.54 18.90
N THR A 31 34.28 -18.13 17.89
CA THR A 31 35.51 -18.80 17.37
C THR A 31 35.23 -19.82 16.24
N ASP A 32 36.16 -19.84 15.28
CA ASP A 32 36.56 -20.95 14.40
C ASP A 32 35.87 -21.12 13.02
N ASP A 33 36.50 -20.52 12.00
CA ASP A 33 36.79 -21.17 10.71
C ASP A 33 37.60 -22.45 10.98
N PRO A 34 37.46 -23.56 10.21
CA PRO A 34 38.33 -23.64 9.03
C PRO A 34 37.80 -24.47 7.83
N THR A 35 38.37 -24.18 6.66
CA THR A 35 38.90 -25.17 5.69
C THR A 35 37.94 -25.88 4.74
N SER A 36 37.95 -25.40 3.49
CA SER A 36 38.49 -26.08 2.29
C SER A 36 38.49 -27.62 2.27
N GLU A 37 37.83 -28.22 1.27
CA GLU A 37 38.42 -29.31 0.47
C GLU A 37 37.51 -29.66 -0.72
N ALA A 38 38.05 -29.54 -1.92
CA ALA A 38 37.63 -30.31 -3.09
C ALA A 38 38.60 -31.49 -3.23
N PRO A 39 38.10 -32.67 -3.66
CA PRO A 39 38.75 -33.29 -4.80
C PRO A 39 37.79 -33.95 -5.81
N THR A 40 38.33 -34.03 -7.03
CA THR A 40 38.00 -34.90 -8.18
C THR A 40 37.63 -36.35 -7.78
N THR A 41 36.89 -37.15 -8.56
CA THR A 41 37.29 -37.74 -9.85
C THR A 41 36.15 -38.59 -10.43
N SER A 42 36.20 -38.80 -11.75
CA SER A 42 35.53 -39.81 -12.59
C SER A 42 35.07 -41.10 -11.91
N ASP A 43 33.88 -41.56 -12.30
CA ASP A 43 33.74 -42.93 -12.82
C ASP A 43 32.50 -43.04 -13.73
N ALA A 44 32.71 -43.62 -14.91
CA ALA A 44 31.68 -43.93 -15.88
C ALA A 44 31.29 -45.40 -15.74
N PRO A 45 29.98 -45.73 -15.67
CA PRO A 45 29.50 -47.06 -16.03
C PRO A 45 28.73 -47.01 -17.35
N THR A 46 29.25 -47.73 -18.33
CA THR A 46 28.57 -48.12 -19.57
C THR A 46 27.59 -49.26 -19.30
N THR A 47 26.26 -49.06 -19.46
CA THR A 47 25.28 -50.10 -19.86
C THR A 47 23.86 -49.48 -20.05
N PRO A 48 22.89 -50.21 -20.63
CA PRO A 48 22.64 -50.51 -22.04
C PRO A 48 21.60 -49.56 -22.68
N ALA A 49 21.55 -49.58 -24.02
CA ALA A 49 20.50 -48.92 -24.80
C ALA A 49 19.09 -49.40 -24.36
N SER A 50 18.36 -48.51 -23.67
CA SER A 50 16.92 -48.63 -23.49
C SER A 50 16.24 -47.78 -24.56
N THR A 51 15.41 -48.45 -25.37
CA THR A 51 14.46 -47.84 -26.30
C THR A 51 13.68 -46.73 -25.59
N PRO A 52 13.68 -45.47 -26.08
CA PRO A 52 12.76 -44.49 -25.56
C PRO A 52 11.35 -44.88 -26.02
N ALA A 53 10.56 -45.40 -25.09
CA ALA A 53 9.11 -45.29 -25.22
C ALA A 53 8.81 -43.79 -25.30
N ALA A 54 8.30 -43.34 -26.44
CA ALA A 54 7.78 -42.00 -26.62
C ALA A 54 6.65 -41.81 -25.60
N THR A 55 7.01 -41.27 -24.44
CA THR A 55 6.05 -40.75 -23.50
C THR A 55 5.63 -39.44 -24.12
N GLU A 56 4.47 -39.42 -24.76
CA GLU A 56 3.81 -38.17 -25.13
C GLU A 56 3.50 -37.44 -23.83
N THR A 57 4.48 -36.64 -23.38
CA THR A 57 4.28 -35.61 -22.38
C THR A 57 3.33 -34.60 -23.02
N THR A 58 2.02 -34.89 -22.88
CA THR A 58 0.97 -33.91 -23.05
C THR A 58 1.34 -32.78 -22.10
N SER A 59 1.88 -31.70 -22.66
CA SER A 59 2.09 -30.46 -21.93
C SER A 59 0.70 -30.01 -21.51
N ALA A 60 0.39 -30.14 -20.23
CA ALA A 60 -0.80 -29.51 -19.69
C ALA A 60 -0.69 -28.02 -20.05
N PRO A 61 -1.76 -27.39 -20.56
CA PRO A 61 -1.75 -25.96 -20.76
C PRO A 61 -1.44 -25.33 -19.41
N THR A 62 -0.33 -24.59 -19.33
CA THR A 62 -0.06 -23.69 -18.21
C THR A 62 -1.18 -22.66 -18.26
N GLU A 63 -2.15 -22.81 -17.35
CA GLU A 63 -3.19 -21.81 -17.14
C GLU A 63 -2.46 -20.54 -16.66
N GLU A 64 -2.42 -19.54 -17.54
CA GLU A 64 -1.86 -18.23 -17.22
C GLU A 64 -2.70 -17.68 -16.05
N PRO A 65 -2.06 -17.22 -14.95
CA PRO A 65 -2.79 -16.62 -13.85
C PRO A 65 -3.71 -15.51 -14.38
N PRO A 66 -4.91 -15.34 -13.81
CA PRO A 66 -5.77 -14.23 -14.18
C PRO A 66 -4.98 -12.92 -14.08
N ALA A 67 -5.10 -12.09 -15.12
CA ALA A 67 -4.45 -10.79 -15.13
C ALA A 67 -4.97 -9.95 -13.96
N ALA A 68 -4.05 -9.30 -13.24
CA ALA A 68 -4.40 -8.40 -12.15
C ALA A 68 -5.26 -7.24 -12.67
N VAL A 69 -6.20 -6.79 -11.85
CA VAL A 69 -7.06 -5.64 -12.21
C VAL A 69 -6.22 -4.37 -12.29
N ALA A 70 -6.35 -3.63 -13.40
CA ALA A 70 -5.68 -2.36 -13.57
C ALA A 70 -6.45 -1.21 -12.87
N ALA A 71 -5.76 -0.39 -12.10
CA ALA A 71 -6.39 0.71 -11.36
C ALA A 71 -7.11 1.72 -12.28
N CYS A 72 -6.55 2.02 -13.45
CA CYS A 72 -7.18 2.93 -14.42
C CYS A 72 -8.46 2.39 -15.06
N ASP A 73 -8.75 1.08 -14.93
CA ASP A 73 -10.03 0.51 -15.37
C ASP A 73 -11.12 0.66 -14.31
N LEU A 74 -10.75 0.97 -13.05
CA LEU A 74 -11.66 1.09 -11.91
C LEU A 74 -12.13 2.52 -11.63
N ILE A 75 -11.38 3.51 -12.10
CA ILE A 75 -11.65 4.92 -11.83
C ILE A 75 -11.23 5.80 -12.99
N THR A 76 -12.01 6.85 -13.26
CA THR A 76 -11.72 7.83 -14.32
C THR A 76 -11.42 9.22 -13.75
N ALA A 77 -10.75 10.05 -14.55
CA ALA A 77 -10.51 11.46 -14.22
C ALA A 77 -11.80 12.23 -13.91
N GLY A 78 -12.91 11.86 -14.55
CA GLY A 78 -14.23 12.45 -14.30
C GLY A 78 -14.81 12.05 -12.95
N ASP A 79 -14.47 10.87 -12.42
CA ASP A 79 -14.90 10.43 -11.09
C ASP A 79 -14.07 11.11 -10.00
N VAL A 80 -12.74 11.16 -10.19
CA VAL A 80 -11.83 11.92 -9.31
C VAL A 80 -12.27 13.39 -9.25
N GLY A 81 -12.50 14.01 -10.41
CA GLY A 81 -12.92 15.40 -10.47
C GLY A 81 -14.27 15.71 -9.83
N LYS A 82 -15.21 14.76 -9.81
CA LYS A 82 -16.50 14.94 -9.09
C LYS A 82 -16.30 14.99 -7.58
N VAL A 83 -15.39 14.18 -7.04
CA VAL A 83 -15.12 14.13 -5.60
C VAL A 83 -14.27 15.32 -5.15
N MET A 84 -13.23 15.64 -5.91
CA MET A 84 -12.29 16.72 -5.60
C MET A 84 -12.82 18.11 -5.98
N GLY A 85 -13.84 18.20 -6.83
CA GLY A 85 -14.40 19.48 -7.29
C GLY A 85 -13.57 20.22 -8.35
N VAL A 86 -12.54 19.58 -8.90
CA VAL A 86 -11.62 20.14 -9.91
C VAL A 86 -11.50 19.22 -11.14
N SER A 87 -10.85 19.68 -12.20
CA SER A 87 -10.67 18.88 -13.43
C SER A 87 -9.28 18.26 -13.48
N PHE A 88 -9.23 16.98 -13.80
CA PHE A 88 -7.99 16.20 -13.94
C PHE A 88 -7.72 15.85 -15.40
N THR A 89 -6.45 15.65 -15.72
CA THR A 89 -6.02 14.99 -16.96
C THR A 89 -6.40 13.50 -16.94
N ALA A 90 -6.30 12.83 -18.09
CA ALA A 90 -6.55 11.39 -18.15
C ALA A 90 -5.51 10.65 -17.29
N GLY A 91 -5.96 9.61 -16.60
CA GLY A 91 -5.11 8.84 -15.70
C GLY A 91 -3.96 8.14 -16.43
N SER A 92 -2.78 8.13 -15.81
CA SER A 92 -1.61 7.42 -16.29
C SER A 92 -1.45 6.10 -15.51
N PRO A 93 -1.42 4.94 -16.18
CA PRO A 93 -1.21 3.67 -15.50
C PRO A 93 0.26 3.49 -15.13
N ASP A 94 0.51 2.96 -13.95
CA ASP A 94 1.84 2.48 -13.53
C ASP A 94 1.72 1.21 -12.67
N THR A 95 2.85 0.66 -12.24
CA THR A 95 2.93 -0.46 -11.30
C THR A 95 4.09 -0.24 -10.36
N GLU A 96 3.82 -0.24 -9.06
CA GLU A 96 4.82 0.02 -8.02
C GLU A 96 4.93 -1.14 -7.03
N ASP A 97 6.17 -1.44 -6.64
CA ASP A 97 6.45 -2.37 -5.56
C ASP A 97 6.48 -1.63 -4.23
N GLU A 98 5.55 -2.00 -3.36
CA GLU A 98 5.33 -1.40 -2.06
C GLU A 98 5.90 -2.23 -0.92
N LYS A 99 6.22 -1.54 0.16
CA LYS A 99 6.64 -2.19 1.41
C LYS A 99 6.28 -1.37 2.63
N GLU A 100 5.55 -2.02 3.55
CA GLU A 100 5.26 -1.49 4.89
C GLU A 100 5.64 -2.54 5.93
N GLY A 101 6.64 -2.23 6.76
CA GLY A 101 7.22 -3.17 7.72
C GLY A 101 7.68 -4.48 7.06
N ALA A 102 7.02 -5.59 7.40
CA ALA A 102 7.30 -6.93 6.87
C ALA A 102 6.39 -7.33 5.69
N VAL A 103 5.45 -6.47 5.30
CA VAL A 103 4.51 -6.71 4.21
C VAL A 103 5.04 -6.03 2.96
N SER A 104 5.08 -6.77 1.85
CA SER A 104 5.42 -6.25 0.53
C SER A 104 4.38 -6.71 -0.48
N TRP A 105 4.06 -5.85 -1.44
CA TRP A 105 3.08 -6.12 -2.48
C TRP A 105 3.39 -5.32 -3.74
N THR A 106 2.88 -5.75 -4.89
CA THR A 106 2.94 -4.97 -6.13
C THR A 106 1.56 -4.40 -6.42
N ALA A 107 1.44 -3.07 -6.49
CA ALA A 107 0.16 -2.41 -6.75
C ALA A 107 0.06 -1.93 -8.20
N SER A 108 -1.11 -2.07 -8.82
CA SER A 108 -1.43 -1.32 -10.02
C SER A 108 -1.80 0.10 -9.62
N GLU A 109 -1.25 1.10 -10.29
CA GLU A 109 -1.50 2.52 -10.03
C GLU A 109 -2.22 3.18 -11.20
N CYS A 110 -3.07 4.16 -10.88
CA CYS A 110 -3.54 5.18 -11.80
C CYS A 110 -3.35 6.58 -11.18
N SER A 111 -2.44 7.38 -11.75
CA SER A 111 -2.20 8.76 -11.32
C SER A 111 -2.99 9.76 -12.17
N PHE A 112 -3.60 10.75 -11.51
CA PHE A 112 -4.36 11.84 -12.11
C PHE A 112 -3.79 13.18 -11.68
N GLU A 113 -3.53 14.08 -12.63
CA GLU A 113 -2.96 15.40 -12.33
C GLU A 113 -3.99 16.51 -12.55
N ALA A 114 -4.22 17.32 -11.52
CA ALA A 114 -4.81 18.65 -11.63
C ALA A 114 -3.67 19.67 -11.54
N LYS A 115 -3.29 20.21 -12.70
CA LYS A 115 -2.11 21.05 -12.86
C LYS A 115 -2.07 22.21 -11.85
N ASP A 116 -0.87 22.41 -11.27
CA ASP A 116 -0.57 23.46 -10.30
C ASP A 116 -1.46 23.39 -9.04
N LEU A 117 -1.99 22.20 -8.71
CA LEU A 117 -2.89 22.00 -7.57
C LEU A 117 -2.64 20.68 -6.83
N VAL A 118 -2.94 19.53 -7.44
CA VAL A 118 -2.91 18.24 -6.77
C VAL A 118 -2.70 17.09 -7.75
N GLU A 119 -1.85 16.13 -7.36
CA GLU A 119 -1.78 14.80 -7.95
C GLU A 119 -2.56 13.81 -7.08
N VAL A 120 -3.36 12.96 -7.72
CA VAL A 120 -4.14 11.91 -7.06
C VAL A 120 -3.71 10.57 -7.61
N SER A 121 -3.06 9.74 -6.79
CA SER A 121 -2.66 8.39 -7.16
C SER A 121 -3.56 7.36 -6.51
N VAL A 122 -4.20 6.53 -7.33
CA VAL A 122 -5.03 5.42 -6.87
C VAL A 122 -4.30 4.11 -7.11
N ARG A 123 -4.00 3.38 -6.04
CA ARG A 123 -3.28 2.11 -6.08
C ARG A 123 -4.18 0.97 -5.64
N VAL A 124 -4.08 -0.17 -6.33
CA VAL A 124 -4.87 -1.37 -6.04
C VAL A 124 -3.97 -2.60 -6.02
N ALA A 125 -4.09 -3.40 -4.96
CA ALA A 125 -3.38 -4.65 -4.80
C ALA A 125 -4.35 -5.78 -4.41
N GLU A 126 -4.49 -6.76 -5.31
CA GLU A 126 -5.30 -7.98 -5.11
C GLU A 126 -4.52 -9.06 -4.33
N PRO A 127 -5.12 -10.19 -3.90
CA PRO A 127 -4.43 -11.17 -3.05
C PRO A 127 -3.16 -11.74 -3.68
N ALA A 128 -3.14 -11.85 -5.02
CA ALA A 128 -1.99 -12.34 -5.78
C ALA A 128 -0.78 -11.38 -5.76
N ALA A 129 -1.00 -10.11 -5.44
CA ALA A 129 0.07 -9.13 -5.27
C ALA A 129 0.91 -9.38 -4.00
N PHE A 130 0.37 -10.13 -3.04
CA PHE A 130 1.03 -10.41 -1.78
C PHE A 130 1.68 -11.78 -1.80
N ALA A 131 2.88 -11.91 -1.22
CA ALA A 131 3.56 -13.21 -1.09
C ALA A 131 2.75 -14.27 -0.32
N SER A 132 1.81 -13.84 0.53
CA SER A 132 0.90 -14.72 1.28
C SER A 132 -0.27 -15.26 0.44
N GLY A 133 -0.51 -14.71 -0.75
CA GLY A 133 -1.72 -14.96 -1.55
C GLY A 133 -3.00 -14.41 -0.90
N LYS A 134 -2.87 -13.50 0.06
CA LYS A 134 -3.99 -12.88 0.80
C LYS A 134 -3.71 -11.39 0.96
N VAL A 135 -4.76 -10.57 0.83
CA VAL A 135 -4.68 -9.15 1.17
C VAL A 135 -4.21 -9.01 2.60
N GLN A 136 -3.20 -8.17 2.78
CA GLN A 136 -2.73 -7.72 4.08
C GLN A 136 -2.98 -6.23 4.16
N CYS A 137 -3.42 -5.76 5.33
CA CYS A 137 -3.70 -4.35 5.57
C CYS A 137 -2.70 -3.80 6.59
N PRO A 138 -1.45 -3.53 6.20
CA PRO A 138 -0.51 -2.93 7.12
C PRO A 138 -0.93 -1.48 7.40
N MET A 139 -0.95 -1.06 8.66
CA MET A 139 -1.14 0.34 9.01
C MET A 139 0.02 1.17 8.45
N PRO A 140 -0.22 2.33 7.80
CA PRO A 140 0.86 3.22 7.37
C PRO A 140 1.79 3.60 8.51
N ALA A 141 3.09 3.71 8.24
CA ALA A 141 4.03 4.21 9.24
C ALA A 141 3.80 5.69 9.58
N GLU A 142 3.92 6.04 10.87
CA GLU A 142 3.83 7.42 11.38
C GLU A 142 5.11 8.26 11.15
N GLY A 143 6.10 7.76 10.40
CA GLY A 143 7.46 8.33 10.38
C GLY A 143 7.52 9.81 10.00
N ASP A 144 6.72 10.20 9.01
CA ASP A 144 6.64 11.52 8.38
C ASP A 144 5.24 12.12 8.47
N GLY A 145 4.36 11.60 9.34
CA GLY A 145 2.97 12.03 9.41
C GLY A 145 2.21 11.46 10.59
N SER A 146 0.99 11.96 10.82
CA SER A 146 0.05 11.36 11.77
C SER A 146 -0.83 10.34 11.07
N VAL A 147 -1.07 9.20 11.72
CA VAL A 147 -1.94 8.14 11.21
C VAL A 147 -3.13 7.98 12.15
N GLU A 148 -4.33 7.99 11.59
CA GLU A 148 -5.57 7.83 12.34
C GLU A 148 -6.50 6.81 11.68
N PRO A 149 -7.23 5.99 12.46
CA PRO A 149 -8.24 5.08 11.90
C PRO A 149 -9.31 5.85 11.12
N ARG A 150 -9.81 5.26 10.04
CA ARG A 150 -10.86 5.86 9.23
C ARG A 150 -11.93 4.85 8.84
N ASP A 151 -13.16 5.34 8.72
CA ASP A 151 -14.26 4.55 8.17
C ASP A 151 -14.33 4.76 6.65
N VAL A 152 -14.14 3.68 5.89
CA VAL A 152 -14.29 3.69 4.43
C VAL A 152 -15.32 2.62 4.04
N ALA A 153 -16.34 3.01 3.27
CA ALA A 153 -17.38 2.07 2.87
C ALA A 153 -16.79 0.94 2.01
N GLY A 154 -17.11 -0.31 2.37
CA GLY A 154 -16.57 -1.50 1.72
C GLY A 154 -15.23 -2.01 2.28
N ALA A 155 -14.58 -1.24 3.16
CA ALA A 155 -13.35 -1.66 3.82
C ALA A 155 -13.63 -2.39 5.14
N THR A 156 -12.80 -3.38 5.47
CA THR A 156 -12.73 -4.01 6.79
C THR A 156 -11.82 -3.25 7.75
N GLU A 157 -10.77 -2.60 7.21
CA GLU A 157 -9.83 -1.77 7.95
C GLU A 157 -9.41 -0.60 7.04
N ALA A 158 -9.27 0.60 7.60
CA ALA A 158 -8.72 1.73 6.88
C ALA A 158 -8.04 2.75 7.81
N TRP A 159 -7.08 3.48 7.25
CA TRP A 159 -6.35 4.56 7.91
C TRP A 159 -6.24 5.77 7.01
N TRP A 160 -6.20 6.94 7.64
CA TRP A 160 -5.79 8.19 7.05
C TRP A 160 -4.42 8.58 7.61
N LYS A 161 -3.45 8.74 6.73
CA LYS A 161 -2.14 9.30 7.03
C LYS A 161 -2.06 10.69 6.43
N ILE A 162 -1.52 11.65 7.18
CA ILE A 162 -1.34 13.03 6.72
C ILE A 162 0.04 13.55 7.14
N SER A 163 0.73 14.19 6.21
CA SER A 163 2.03 14.82 6.45
C SER A 163 1.90 16.09 7.32
N PRO A 164 2.95 16.49 8.05
CA PRO A 164 2.99 17.79 8.71
C PRO A 164 3.21 18.91 7.68
N PRO A 165 2.75 20.14 7.96
CA PRO A 165 3.06 21.31 7.14
C PRO A 165 4.58 21.50 6.92
N PRO A 166 5.01 22.15 5.82
CA PRO A 166 4.21 22.96 4.91
C PRO A 166 3.61 22.24 3.70
N ASN A 167 4.09 21.04 3.37
CA ASN A 167 3.67 20.28 2.19
C ASN A 167 2.53 19.36 2.60
N PHE A 168 1.40 19.43 1.91
CA PHE A 168 0.26 18.56 2.23
C PHE A 168 0.35 17.32 1.34
N GLU A 169 0.58 16.19 1.98
CA GLU A 169 0.49 14.85 1.41
C GLU A 169 -0.43 14.03 2.30
N GLY A 170 -1.32 13.25 1.70
CA GLY A 170 -2.34 12.53 2.44
C GLY A 170 -2.71 11.20 1.80
N ILE A 171 -2.63 10.13 2.56
CA ILE A 171 -2.88 8.77 2.08
C ILE A 171 -4.04 8.16 2.84
N VAL A 172 -5.10 7.77 2.13
CA VAL A 172 -6.06 6.78 2.65
C VAL A 172 -5.59 5.41 2.21
N ARG A 173 -5.37 4.50 3.16
CA ARG A 173 -5.21 3.06 2.91
C ARG A 173 -6.44 2.34 3.42
N ALA A 174 -7.16 1.66 2.54
CA ALA A 174 -8.39 0.94 2.85
C ALA A 174 -8.33 -0.48 2.29
N CYS A 175 -8.57 -1.49 3.12
CA CYS A 175 -8.55 -2.88 2.68
C CYS A 175 -9.89 -3.55 2.87
N SER A 176 -10.21 -4.42 1.93
CA SER A 176 -11.29 -5.41 2.02
C SER A 176 -10.68 -6.81 2.05
N THR A 177 -11.54 -7.83 1.97
CA THR A 177 -11.10 -9.22 1.77
C THR A 177 -10.41 -9.45 0.42
N ASP A 178 -10.71 -8.60 -0.56
CA ASP A 178 -10.39 -8.84 -1.97
C ASP A 178 -9.34 -7.86 -2.53
N ALA A 179 -9.16 -6.70 -1.91
CA ALA A 179 -8.09 -5.78 -2.29
C ALA A 179 -7.63 -4.87 -1.15
N LEU A 180 -6.39 -4.39 -1.24
CA LEU A 180 -5.92 -3.16 -0.63
C LEU A 180 -6.02 -2.05 -1.67
N VAL A 181 -6.63 -0.93 -1.27
CA VAL A 181 -6.75 0.30 -2.07
C VAL A 181 -6.06 1.43 -1.33
N GLU A 182 -5.17 2.15 -2.02
CA GLU A 182 -4.60 3.40 -1.53
C GLU A 182 -5.01 4.56 -2.42
N VAL A 183 -5.30 5.69 -1.80
CA VAL A 183 -5.52 6.96 -2.47
C VAL A 183 -4.55 7.95 -1.86
N ASP A 184 -3.55 8.33 -2.63
CA ASP A 184 -2.59 9.38 -2.30
C ASP A 184 -3.05 10.72 -2.88
N LEU A 185 -2.90 11.78 -2.10
CA LEU A 185 -3.17 13.16 -2.45
C LEU A 185 -1.90 13.97 -2.20
N ASP A 186 -1.21 14.35 -3.26
CA ASP A 186 -0.01 15.21 -3.21
C ASP A 186 -0.38 16.61 -3.70
N TYR A 187 -0.51 17.56 -2.77
CA TYR A 187 -0.86 18.94 -3.10
C TYR A 187 0.36 19.82 -3.25
N GLU A 188 0.33 20.68 -4.27
CA GLU A 188 1.37 21.68 -4.51
C GLU A 188 1.55 22.64 -3.31
N ASP A 189 2.79 23.05 -3.06
CA ASP A 189 3.14 23.87 -1.92
C ASP A 189 2.37 25.21 -1.90
N GLY A 190 1.61 25.43 -0.83
CA GLY A 190 0.92 26.69 -0.58
C GLY A 190 -0.38 26.89 -1.37
N VAL A 191 -0.93 25.83 -1.96
CA VAL A 191 -2.27 25.87 -2.55
C VAL A 191 -3.35 25.71 -1.49
N ASP A 192 -4.50 26.35 -1.73
CA ASP A 192 -5.72 26.11 -0.97
C ASP A 192 -6.46 24.91 -1.58
N TYR A 193 -7.02 24.04 -0.75
CA TYR A 193 -7.87 22.92 -1.17
C TYR A 193 -9.29 23.07 -0.63
N ASP A 194 -10.25 22.66 -1.44
CA ASP A 194 -11.66 22.72 -1.09
C ASP A 194 -12.08 21.43 -0.38
N GLY A 195 -12.67 21.55 0.82
CA GLY A 195 -13.24 20.43 1.56
C GLY A 195 -12.27 19.78 2.56
N ASP A 196 -12.59 18.55 2.97
CA ASP A 196 -11.71 17.70 3.79
C ASP A 196 -11.03 16.68 2.87
N PRO A 197 -9.71 16.80 2.62
CA PRO A 197 -8.99 15.90 1.71
C PRO A 197 -9.09 14.43 2.12
N GLY A 198 -9.09 14.14 3.43
CA GLY A 198 -9.20 12.75 3.85
C GLY A 198 -10.59 12.16 3.59
N GLU A 199 -11.64 13.00 3.58
CA GLU A 199 -13.01 12.58 3.24
C GLU A 199 -13.12 12.33 1.73
N GLN A 200 -12.50 13.19 0.93
CA GLN A 200 -12.39 13.00 -0.51
C GLN A 200 -11.63 11.71 -0.86
N ALA A 201 -10.46 11.48 -0.27
CA ALA A 201 -9.70 10.25 -0.46
C ALA A 201 -10.49 9.00 -0.02
N SER A 202 -11.26 9.09 1.08
CA SER A 202 -12.12 8.00 1.54
C SER A 202 -13.26 7.69 0.57
N GLN A 203 -13.86 8.72 -0.04
CA GLN A 203 -14.89 8.53 -1.06
C GLN A 203 -14.34 7.90 -2.34
N LEU A 204 -13.12 8.28 -2.75
CA LEU A 204 -12.43 7.65 -3.87
C LEU A 204 -12.09 6.18 -3.57
N ALA A 205 -11.54 5.89 -2.40
CA ALA A 205 -11.25 4.52 -1.98
C ALA A 205 -12.53 3.65 -1.96
N ALA A 206 -13.62 4.18 -1.40
CA ALA A 206 -14.92 3.50 -1.39
C ALA A 206 -15.47 3.25 -2.81
N PHE A 207 -15.30 4.21 -3.72
CA PHE A 207 -15.71 4.07 -5.12
C PHE A 207 -14.95 2.94 -5.81
N VAL A 208 -13.62 2.88 -5.64
CA VAL A 208 -12.77 1.84 -6.22
C VAL A 208 -13.12 0.46 -5.66
N LEU A 209 -13.28 0.35 -4.32
CA LEU A 209 -13.71 -0.89 -3.67
C LEU A 209 -15.07 -1.38 -4.19
N ALA A 210 -16.01 -0.48 -4.45
CA ALA A 210 -17.31 -0.85 -5.02
C ALA A 210 -17.19 -1.39 -6.45
N ASN A 211 -16.30 -0.84 -7.28
CA ASN A 211 -16.10 -1.30 -8.66
C ASN A 211 -15.36 -2.64 -8.75
N LEU A 212 -14.54 -2.98 -7.76
CA LEU A 212 -13.90 -4.30 -7.65
C LEU A 212 -14.91 -5.43 -7.34
N GLN A 213 -16.06 -5.09 -6.78
CA GLN A 213 -17.11 -6.04 -6.36
C GLN A 213 -18.25 -6.18 -7.38
N ALA A 214 -18.20 -5.42 -8.47
CA ALA A 214 -19.27 -5.33 -9.49
C ALA A 214 -19.08 -6.35 -10.62
#